data_AF-F3NQL6-F1
#
_entry.id   AF-F3NQL6-F1
#
_cell.length_a   1.000
_cell.length_b   1.000
_cell.length_c   1.000
_cell.angle_alpha   90.00
_cell.angle_beta   90.00
_cell.angle_gamma   90.00
#
_symmetry.space_group_name_H-M   'P 1'
#
loop_
_entity.id
_entity.type
_entity.pdbx_description
1 polymer ?
#
loop_
_entity_poly.entity_id
_entity_poly.type
_entity_poly.pdbx_seq_one_letter_code
_entity_poly.pdbx_strand_id
1 'polypeptide(L)'
;MSLHAAEFFAELCLPFHDHAVVGATYFAAPVPGAPLRLRIDFTATIHADTYGGLRVAVIHPDRGEIDVVALSFLDHGTFHRRDEAHNTRPNTKQYGTFSTNRRPGRPPWEGAVTTGLRDAIEQYTTVWFPGAWAATTPSPAASRAAHRAPAPPATRSQARTR
;
A
#
# COMPACT_ATOMS: atom_id res chain seq x y z
N MET A 1 17.90 -10.28 -15.24
CA MET A 1 17.92 -10.18 -13.77
C MET A 1 16.49 -9.94 -13.32
N SER A 2 15.89 -10.88 -12.60
CA SER A 2 14.52 -10.72 -12.09
C SER A 2 14.52 -9.65 -11.02
N LEU A 3 13.96 -8.48 -11.33
CA LEU A 3 13.60 -7.52 -10.30
C LEU A 3 12.51 -8.21 -9.47
N HIS A 4 12.81 -8.55 -8.23
CA HIS A 4 11.81 -8.96 -7.26
C HIS A 4 10.88 -7.78 -6.87
N ALA A 5 10.60 -6.88 -7.81
CA ALA A 5 9.67 -5.77 -7.69
C ALA A 5 8.29 -6.29 -7.26
N ALA A 6 7.86 -7.44 -7.80
CA ALA A 6 6.61 -8.06 -7.41
C ALA A 6 6.55 -8.37 -5.92
N GLU A 7 7.64 -8.87 -5.32
CA GLU A 7 7.72 -9.15 -3.88
C GLU A 7 7.73 -7.84 -3.08
N PHE A 8 8.50 -6.83 -3.49
CA PHE A 8 8.47 -5.51 -2.84
C PHE A 8 7.07 -4.88 -2.88
N PHE A 9 6.39 -4.91 -4.01
CA PHE A 9 5.05 -4.36 -4.15
C PHE A 9 4.01 -5.18 -3.36
N ALA A 10 4.23 -6.48 -3.18
CA ALA A 10 3.42 -7.29 -2.27
C ALA A 10 3.57 -6.81 -0.82
N GLU A 11 4.77 -6.46 -0.36
CA GLU A 11 5.03 -5.89 0.98
C GLU A 11 4.39 -4.51 1.21
N LEU A 12 4.07 -3.75 0.16
CA LEU A 12 3.27 -2.52 0.28
C LEU A 12 1.80 -2.81 0.62
N CYS A 13 1.32 -4.01 0.28
CA CYS A 13 -0.07 -4.46 0.49
C CYS A 13 -1.13 -3.48 -0.06
N LEU A 14 -0.89 -2.88 -1.23
CA LEU A 14 -1.81 -1.92 -1.86
C LEU A 14 -3.17 -2.56 -2.14
N PRO A 15 -4.31 -1.87 -1.92
CA PRO A 15 -5.64 -2.49 -1.92
C PRO A 15 -6.26 -2.63 -3.32
N PHE A 16 -5.50 -2.42 -4.39
CA PHE A 16 -6.06 -2.40 -5.75
C PHE A 16 -6.21 -3.83 -6.28
N HIS A 17 -7.44 -4.26 -6.55
CA HIS A 17 -7.71 -5.60 -7.08
C HIS A 17 -7.21 -5.77 -8.51
N ASP A 18 -7.47 -4.78 -9.36
CA ASP A 18 -7.05 -4.78 -10.76
C ASP A 18 -5.63 -4.21 -10.88
N HIS A 19 -4.63 -5.04 -10.57
CA HIS A 19 -3.22 -4.68 -10.67
C HIS A 19 -2.36 -5.76 -11.33
N ALA A 20 -1.21 -5.35 -11.84
CA ALA A 20 -0.19 -6.23 -12.36
C ALA A 20 1.20 -5.63 -12.13
N VAL A 21 2.20 -6.49 -11.94
CA VAL A 21 3.61 -6.08 -11.92
C VAL A 21 4.28 -6.59 -13.18
N VAL A 22 4.84 -5.67 -13.98
CA VAL A 22 5.58 -5.99 -15.21
C VAL A 22 6.98 -5.42 -15.08
N GLY A 23 7.99 -6.31 -15.00
CA GLY A 23 9.37 -5.91 -14.78
C GLY A 23 9.56 -5.23 -13.41
N ALA A 24 9.97 -3.96 -13.40
CA ALA A 24 10.17 -3.16 -12.20
C ALA A 24 8.93 -2.32 -11.81
N THR A 25 7.84 -2.46 -12.55
CA THR A 25 6.76 -1.48 -12.55
C THR A 25 5.46 -2.12 -12.08
N TYR A 26 4.80 -1.47 -11.13
CA TYR A 26 3.45 -1.78 -10.70
C TYR A 26 2.44 -0.95 -11.50
N PHE A 27 1.43 -1.60 -12.06
CA PHE A 27 0.31 -0.96 -12.72
C PHE A 27 -0.98 -1.33 -11.99
N ALA A 28 -1.89 -0.36 -11.83
CA ALA A 28 -3.23 -0.64 -11.32
C ALA A 28 -4.30 0.22 -12.00
N ALA A 29 -5.54 -0.28 -11.93
CA ALA A 29 -6.76 0.48 -12.11
C ALA A 29 -7.44 0.64 -10.73
N PRO A 30 -7.10 1.69 -9.95
CA PRO A 30 -7.58 1.82 -8.57
C PRO A 30 -9.10 1.94 -8.44
N VAL A 31 -9.77 2.49 -9.46
CA VAL A 31 -11.23 2.60 -9.54
C VAL A 31 -11.70 1.88 -10.81
N PRO A 32 -12.55 0.84 -10.70
CA PRO A 32 -13.09 0.13 -11.85
C PRO A 32 -13.81 1.05 -12.83
N GLY A 33 -13.55 0.89 -14.12
CA GLY A 33 -14.18 1.68 -15.19
C GLY A 33 -13.71 3.14 -15.30
N ALA A 34 -12.94 3.67 -14.35
CA ALA A 34 -12.34 4.99 -14.47
C ALA A 34 -11.29 5.01 -15.60
N PRO A 35 -11.03 6.15 -16.26
CA PRO A 35 -10.01 6.23 -17.31
C PRO A 35 -8.59 6.30 -16.77
N LEU A 36 -8.40 6.78 -15.54
CA LEU A 36 -7.07 6.95 -14.95
C LEU A 36 -6.48 5.62 -14.48
N ARG A 37 -5.17 5.49 -14.58
CA ARG A 37 -4.37 4.34 -14.15
C ARG A 37 -3.26 4.81 -13.23
N LEU A 38 -2.85 3.95 -12.32
CA LEU A 38 -1.71 4.17 -11.44
C LEU A 38 -0.50 3.40 -11.99
N ARG A 39 0.65 4.07 -12.05
CA ARG A 39 1.95 3.43 -12.32
C ARG A 39 2.91 3.74 -11.18
N ILE A 40 3.59 2.73 -10.65
CA ILE A 40 4.62 2.89 -9.63
C ILE A 40 5.90 2.24 -10.12
N ASP A 41 6.98 3.03 -10.19
CA ASP A 41 8.31 2.60 -10.59
C ASP A 41 9.30 2.85 -9.44
N PHE A 42 10.43 2.16 -9.41
CA PHE A 42 11.52 2.54 -8.50
C PHE A 42 12.25 3.79 -9.01
N THR A 43 12.61 4.71 -8.12
CA THR A 43 13.50 5.83 -8.46
C THR A 43 14.95 5.41 -8.32
N ALA A 44 15.69 5.47 -9.43
CA ALA A 44 17.13 5.24 -9.41
C ALA A 44 17.84 6.36 -8.66
N THR A 45 18.94 6.02 -8.02
CA THR A 45 19.91 6.99 -7.47
C THR A 45 21.00 7.28 -8.50
N ILE A 46 21.97 8.13 -8.15
CA ILE A 46 23.19 8.32 -8.94
C ILE A 46 24.04 7.05 -9.07
N HIS A 47 23.77 6.03 -8.24
CA HIS A 47 24.47 4.75 -8.28
C HIS A 47 23.68 3.73 -9.09
N ALA A 48 24.38 3.05 -10.01
CA ALA A 48 23.81 1.95 -10.76
C ALA A 48 23.18 0.90 -9.83
N ASP A 49 22.07 0.33 -10.30
CA ASP A 49 21.36 -0.76 -9.63
C ASP A 49 20.88 -0.44 -8.21
N THR A 50 20.73 0.85 -7.89
CA THR A 50 20.43 1.33 -6.54
C THR A 50 19.26 2.27 -6.58
N TYR A 51 18.27 1.98 -5.74
CA TYR A 51 16.99 2.65 -5.72
C TYR A 51 16.79 3.35 -4.38
N GLY A 52 16.31 4.59 -4.44
CA GLY A 52 16.15 5.47 -3.29
C GLY A 52 14.70 5.84 -3.00
N GLY A 53 13.74 5.28 -3.73
CA GLY A 53 12.33 5.63 -3.58
C GLY A 53 11.44 4.99 -4.63
N LEU A 54 10.22 5.52 -4.69
CA LEU A 54 9.19 5.19 -5.66
C LEU A 54 8.78 6.43 -6.45
N ARG A 55 8.50 6.25 -7.73
CA ARG A 55 7.88 7.24 -8.60
C ARG A 55 6.45 6.80 -8.81
N VAL A 56 5.49 7.55 -8.28
CA VAL A 56 4.06 7.26 -8.34
C VAL A 56 3.44 8.20 -9.36
N ALA A 57 2.89 7.66 -10.44
CA ALA A 57 2.35 8.43 -11.56
C ALA A 57 0.88 8.08 -11.82
N VAL A 58 0.11 9.11 -12.17
CA VAL A 58 -1.26 9.00 -12.66
C VAL A 58 -1.20 9.10 -14.18
N ILE A 59 -1.75 8.10 -14.87
CA ILE A 59 -1.67 7.98 -16.32
C ILE A 59 -3.09 7.93 -16.88
N HIS A 60 -3.31 8.68 -17.96
CA HIS A 60 -4.48 8.54 -18.82
C HIS A 60 -4.06 7.78 -20.10
N PRO A 61 -4.80 6.77 -20.57
CA PRO A 61 -4.40 5.94 -21.71
C PRO A 61 -4.10 6.77 -22.97
N ASP A 62 -4.93 7.78 -23.25
CA ASP A 62 -4.77 8.60 -24.45
C ASP A 62 -3.86 9.83 -24.28
N ARG A 63 -3.61 10.26 -23.04
CA ARG A 63 -2.88 11.52 -22.76
C ARG A 63 -1.52 11.29 -22.11
N GLY A 64 -1.21 10.05 -21.76
CA GLY A 64 0.01 9.71 -21.04
C GLY A 64 -0.05 10.17 -19.59
N GLU A 65 1.11 10.57 -19.06
CA GLU A 65 1.26 10.98 -17.67
C GLU A 65 0.55 12.31 -17.41
N ILE A 66 -0.35 12.30 -16.42
CA ILE A 66 -1.10 13.47 -15.96
C ILE A 66 -0.39 14.14 -14.79
N ASP A 67 0.06 13.34 -13.83
CA ASP A 67 0.74 13.81 -12.62
C ASP A 67 1.72 12.75 -12.11
N VAL A 68 2.73 13.20 -11.38
CA VAL A 68 3.76 12.34 -10.79
C VAL A 68 4.33 12.91 -9.50
N VAL A 69 4.53 12.04 -8.53
CA VAL A 69 5.29 12.32 -7.31
C VAL A 69 6.42 11.33 -7.11
N ALA A 70 7.55 11.80 -6.58
CA ALA A 70 8.64 10.95 -6.13
C ALA A 70 8.60 10.84 -4.60
N LEU A 71 8.52 9.62 -4.09
CA LEU A 71 8.48 9.28 -2.67
C LEU A 71 9.81 8.65 -2.29
N SER A 72 10.65 9.36 -1.53
CA SER A 72 11.96 8.82 -1.15
C SER A 72 11.85 7.84 0.02
N PHE A 73 12.61 6.76 -0.02
CA PHE A 73 12.68 5.80 1.08
C PHE A 73 13.19 6.42 2.37
N LEU A 74 14.05 7.43 2.26
CA LEU A 74 14.59 8.15 3.41
C LEU A 74 13.50 8.96 4.11
N ASP A 75 12.74 9.77 3.37
CA ASP A 75 11.69 10.64 3.92
C ASP A 75 10.53 9.82 4.51
N HIS A 76 10.31 8.62 3.99
CA HIS A 76 9.27 7.71 4.45
C HIS A 76 9.80 6.64 5.43
N GLY A 77 11.02 6.81 5.95
CA GLY A 77 11.59 5.96 7.00
C GLY A 77 11.75 4.48 6.63
N THR A 78 11.74 4.15 5.34
CA THR A 78 11.64 2.78 4.85
C THR A 78 12.78 1.90 5.36
N PHE A 79 14.00 2.42 5.36
CA PHE A 79 15.17 1.66 5.82
C PHE A 79 15.75 2.18 7.13
N HIS A 80 15.06 3.08 7.83
CA HIS A 80 15.59 3.77 9.00
C HIS A 80 16.08 2.78 10.07
N ARG A 81 15.24 1.81 10.46
CA ARG A 81 15.58 0.80 11.47
C ARG A 81 16.75 -0.10 11.05
N ARG A 82 16.81 -0.47 9.76
CA ARG A 82 17.90 -1.28 9.19
C ARG A 82 19.22 -0.52 9.25
N ASP A 83 19.19 0.74 8.83
CA ASP A 83 20.36 1.59 8.75
C ASP A 83 20.90 1.94 10.14
N GLU A 84 20.03 2.17 11.12
CA GLU A 84 20.41 2.29 12.53
C GLU A 84 21.06 1.01 13.06
N ALA A 85 20.43 -0.16 12.85
CA ALA A 85 20.96 -1.44 13.31
C ALA A 85 22.33 -1.81 12.72
N HIS A 86 22.64 -1.29 11.53
CA HIS A 86 23.91 -1.51 10.85
C HIS A 86 24.91 -0.37 11.02
N ASN A 87 24.55 0.70 11.75
CA ASN A 87 25.32 1.95 11.81
C ASN A 87 25.69 2.46 10.41
N THR A 88 24.78 2.31 9.44
CA THR A 88 24.95 2.79 8.08
C THR A 88 25.04 4.31 8.11
N ARG A 89 26.17 4.85 7.67
CA ARG A 89 26.41 6.29 7.74
C ARG A 89 25.55 7.04 6.70
N PRO A 90 25.01 8.21 7.05
CA PRO A 90 24.45 9.13 6.06
C PRO A 90 25.44 9.42 4.93
N ASN A 91 24.93 9.78 3.75
CA ASN A 91 25.72 10.07 2.54
C ASN A 91 26.55 8.89 2.01
N THR A 92 26.21 7.67 2.40
CA THR A 92 26.72 6.44 1.76
C THR A 92 25.69 5.91 0.78
N LYS A 93 26.17 5.13 -0.22
CA LYS A 93 25.32 4.50 -1.23
C LYS A 93 24.17 3.69 -0.63
N GLN A 94 24.39 3.09 0.53
CA GLN A 94 23.49 2.14 1.21
C GLN A 94 22.46 2.82 2.11
N TYR A 95 22.69 4.07 2.51
CA TYR A 95 21.83 4.77 3.45
C TYR A 95 20.51 5.17 2.79
N GLY A 96 19.39 4.71 3.34
CA GLY A 96 18.06 4.99 2.82
C GLY A 96 17.78 4.37 1.45
N THR A 97 18.56 3.38 1.01
CA THR A 97 18.41 2.78 -0.33
C THR A 97 18.39 1.25 -0.28
N PHE A 98 18.12 0.62 -1.41
CA PHE A 98 18.53 -0.76 -1.64
C PHE A 98 19.18 -0.92 -3.00
N SER A 99 20.00 -1.97 -3.17
CA SER A 99 20.62 -2.29 -4.45
C SER A 99 20.34 -3.73 -4.88
N THR A 100 20.20 -3.98 -6.18
CA THR A 100 19.94 -5.33 -6.72
C THR A 100 21.17 -6.24 -6.70
N ASN A 101 22.36 -5.69 -6.44
CA ASN A 101 23.62 -6.45 -6.30
C ASN A 101 23.65 -7.18 -4.93
N ARG A 102 23.77 -8.51 -4.96
CA ARG A 102 23.21 -9.42 -3.93
C ARG A 102 24.23 -10.01 -2.95
N ARG A 103 23.76 -10.35 -1.73
CA ARG A 103 24.22 -11.48 -0.90
C ARG A 103 23.21 -12.64 -1.02
N PRO A 104 23.64 -13.91 -1.17
CA PRO A 104 22.71 -15.04 -1.31
C PRO A 104 21.71 -15.15 -0.16
N GLY A 105 20.45 -15.50 -0.47
CA GLY A 105 19.45 -15.92 0.52
C GLY A 105 18.54 -14.84 1.11
N ARG A 106 18.73 -13.54 0.79
CA ARG A 106 17.87 -12.46 1.31
C ARG A 106 17.38 -11.52 0.19
N PRO A 107 16.19 -10.91 0.32
CA PRO A 107 15.70 -9.93 -0.66
C PRO A 107 16.48 -8.60 -0.54
N PRO A 108 16.68 -7.86 -1.65
CA PRO A 108 17.36 -6.56 -1.64
C PRO A 108 16.80 -5.51 -0.66
N TRP A 109 15.48 -5.48 -0.46
CA TRP A 109 14.81 -4.56 0.46
C TRP A 109 14.63 -5.13 1.86
N GLU A 110 15.43 -6.12 2.26
CA GLU A 110 15.39 -6.62 3.62
C GLU A 110 15.47 -5.48 4.66
N GLY A 111 14.62 -5.57 5.68
CA GLY A 111 14.52 -4.55 6.73
C GLY A 111 13.72 -3.32 6.33
N ALA A 112 13.08 -3.31 5.15
CA ALA A 112 12.14 -2.28 4.75
C ALA A 112 10.91 -2.27 5.66
N VAL A 113 10.54 -1.09 6.15
CA VAL A 113 9.26 -0.80 6.81
C VAL A 113 8.43 0.01 5.82
N THR A 114 7.39 -0.62 5.26
CA THR A 114 6.63 -0.05 4.12
C THR A 114 5.48 0.87 4.53
N THR A 115 5.13 0.95 5.81
CA THR A 115 3.98 1.72 6.31
C THR A 115 4.02 3.18 5.85
N GLY A 116 5.14 3.88 6.04
CA GLY A 116 5.24 5.29 5.62
C GLY A 116 5.10 5.51 4.11
N LEU A 117 5.60 4.57 3.29
CA LEU A 117 5.41 4.62 1.83
C LEU A 117 3.96 4.36 1.44
N ARG A 118 3.34 3.35 2.07
CA ARG A 118 1.94 3.00 1.84
C ARG A 118 1.03 4.19 2.14
N ASP A 119 1.21 4.83 3.29
CA ASP A 119 0.41 5.99 3.72
C ASP A 119 0.57 7.16 2.73
N ALA A 120 1.78 7.40 2.23
CA ALA A 120 2.02 8.44 1.22
C ALA A 120 1.38 8.11 -0.14
N ILE A 121 1.42 6.84 -0.57
CA ILE A 121 0.71 6.37 -1.77
C ILE A 121 -0.80 6.54 -1.58
N GLU A 122 -1.34 6.20 -0.41
CA GLU A 122 -2.77 6.37 -0.10
C GLU A 122 -3.19 7.84 -0.17
N GLN A 123 -2.43 8.75 0.44
CA GLN A 123 -2.71 10.19 0.39
C GLN A 123 -2.71 10.72 -1.05
N TYR A 124 -1.69 10.36 -1.83
CA TYR A 124 -1.60 10.78 -3.24
C TYR A 124 -2.75 10.21 -4.09
N THR A 125 -3.03 8.92 -3.93
CA THR A 125 -4.07 8.25 -4.73
C THR A 125 -5.48 8.63 -4.31
N THR A 126 -5.73 9.06 -3.08
CA THR A 126 -7.05 9.56 -2.65
C THR A 126 -7.48 10.80 -3.44
N VAL A 127 -6.54 11.65 -3.85
CA VAL A 127 -6.82 12.85 -4.67
C VAL A 127 -7.25 12.47 -6.08
N TRP A 128 -6.55 11.51 -6.69
CA TRP A 128 -6.74 11.14 -8.10
C TRP A 128 -7.74 10.00 -8.32
N PHE A 129 -7.97 9.19 -7.29
CA PHE A 129 -8.81 7.99 -7.33
C PHE A 129 -9.73 7.93 -6.10
N PRO A 130 -10.71 8.83 -5.98
CA PRO A 130 -11.63 8.84 -4.84
C PRO A 130 -12.32 7.47 -4.68
N GLY A 131 -12.28 6.93 -3.46
CA GLY A 131 -12.89 5.63 -3.13
C GLY A 131 -12.03 4.40 -3.43
N ALA A 132 -10.84 4.55 -4.04
CA ALA A 132 -9.96 3.41 -4.35
C ALA A 132 -9.49 2.63 -3.11
N TRP A 133 -9.43 3.28 -1.95
CA TRP A 133 -9.02 2.67 -0.68
C TRP A 133 -10.19 2.21 0.19
N ALA A 134 -11.44 2.39 -0.27
CA ALA A 134 -12.64 2.12 0.52
C ALA A 134 -12.76 0.66 0.98
N ALA A 135 -12.16 -0.29 0.25
CA ALA A 135 -12.08 -1.71 0.63
C ALA A 135 -11.24 -1.96 1.90
N THR A 136 -10.42 -1.01 2.34
CA THR A 136 -9.57 -1.14 3.55
C THR A 136 -10.28 -0.67 4.82
N THR A 137 -11.45 -0.03 4.69
CA THR A 137 -12.23 0.37 5.87
C THR A 137 -12.88 -0.88 6.46
N PRO A 138 -12.60 -1.28 7.71
CA PRO A 138 -13.45 -2.25 8.38
C PRO A 138 -14.85 -1.62 8.43
N SER A 139 -15.79 -2.17 7.68
CA SER A 139 -17.17 -1.69 7.67
C SER A 139 -17.71 -1.69 9.11
N PRO A 140 -18.11 -0.54 9.68
CA PRO A 140 -18.74 -0.50 11.01
C PRO A 140 -20.14 -1.15 11.05
N ALA A 141 -20.61 -1.72 9.93
CA ALA A 141 -21.97 -2.19 9.78
C ALA A 141 -22.31 -3.47 10.57
N ALA A 142 -21.33 -4.17 11.15
CA ALA A 142 -21.59 -5.39 11.93
C ALA A 142 -21.94 -5.14 13.41
N SER A 143 -21.68 -3.94 13.96
CA SER A 143 -21.97 -3.64 15.37
C SER A 143 -23.39 -3.12 15.63
N ARG A 144 -24.22 -3.00 14.59
CA ARG A 144 -25.63 -2.57 14.71
C ARG A 144 -26.63 -3.69 14.45
N ALA A 145 -26.22 -4.95 14.69
CA ALA A 145 -27.17 -5.97 15.10
C ALA A 145 -27.70 -5.56 16.47
N ALA A 146 -28.87 -4.92 16.44
CA ALA A 146 -29.64 -4.53 17.60
C ALA A 146 -29.54 -5.61 18.68
N HIS A 147 -29.15 -5.19 19.88
CA HIS A 147 -29.49 -5.90 21.10
C HIS A 147 -31.02 -5.95 21.16
N ARG A 148 -31.62 -6.94 20.50
CA ARG A 148 -33.01 -7.27 20.65
C ARG A 148 -33.11 -7.96 22.01
N ALA A 149 -33.36 -7.15 23.03
CA ALA A 149 -33.71 -7.62 24.35
C ALA A 149 -34.84 -8.67 24.22
N PRO A 150 -34.75 -9.84 24.88
CA PRO A 150 -35.85 -10.79 24.91
C PRO A 150 -37.08 -10.13 25.54
N ALA A 151 -38.22 -10.23 24.88
CA ALA A 151 -39.50 -9.78 25.43
C ALA A 151 -39.84 -10.60 26.70
N PRO A 152 -40.37 -9.98 27.77
CA PRO A 152 -40.80 -10.71 28.95
C PRO A 152 -41.99 -11.64 28.61
N PRO A 153 -42.06 -12.85 29.20
CA PRO A 153 -43.15 -13.79 28.94
C PRO A 153 -44.48 -13.25 29.47
N ALA A 154 -45.51 -13.34 28.63
CA ALA A 154 -46.88 -12.99 28.99
C ALA A 154 -47.46 -13.99 30.01
N THR A 155 -47.85 -13.46 31.17
CA THR A 155 -48.59 -14.19 32.21
C THR A 155 -49.96 -14.63 31.67
N ARG A 156 -50.23 -15.94 31.66
CA ARG A 156 -51.55 -16.49 31.33
C ARG A 156 -52.53 -16.19 32.46
N SER A 157 -53.45 -15.26 32.25
CA SER A 157 -54.67 -15.15 33.08
C SER A 157 -55.57 -16.34 32.80
N GLN A 158 -55.77 -17.19 33.80
CA GLN A 158 -56.76 -18.26 33.77
C GLN A 158 -58.15 -17.63 33.86
N ALA A 159 -58.95 -17.83 32.80
CA ALA A 159 -60.38 -17.58 32.83
C ALA A 159 -61.06 -18.72 33.60
N ARG A 160 -61.63 -18.41 34.76
CA ARG A 160 -62.52 -19.29 35.52
C ARG A 160 -63.95 -19.01 35.07
N THR A 161 -64.61 -20.02 34.48
CA THR A 161 -66.07 -20.03 34.30
C THR A 161 -66.62 -21.28 34.99
N ARG A 162 -67.29 -21.06 36.13
CA ARG A 162 -68.61 -21.59 36.54
C ARG A 162 -68.75 -21.48 38.05
#